data_AF-C2EUI0-F1
#
_entry.id   AF-C2EUI0-F1
#
_cell.length_a   1.000
_cell.length_b   1.000
_cell.length_c   1.000
_cell.angle_alpha   90.00
_cell.angle_beta   90.00
_cell.angle_gamma   90.00
#
_symmetry.space_group_name_H-M   'P 1'
#
loop_
_entity.id
_entity.type
_entity.pdbx_description
1 polymer ?
#
loop_
_entity_poly.entity_id
_entity_poly.type
_entity_poly.pdbx_seq_one_letter_code
_entity_poly.pdbx_strand_id
1 'polypeptide(L)'
;MTAVLPVYFKAIANENGISATNSTAFWGYANSFGTLIVSLMAPLLGALADYPNSKRRWLNLFTWVGIAMTFALAVVPINQWAVLLIIYVLSVIGYSGGNLFYDSFLTDVADNQQMDAVSITGYGMGYLGGVLAFIIFLGAQLTGGFNGLLSSYGIAKFSFILAAVWWVIFAWPLLRTWASVP
;
A
#
# COMPACT_ATOMS: atom_id res chain seq x y z
N MET A 1 -1.51 0.81 -6.34
CA MET A 1 -1.10 2.15 -5.88
C MET A 1 -0.14 2.84 -6.84
N THR A 2 1.07 2.31 -7.04
CA THR A 2 2.15 2.95 -7.82
C THR A 2 1.81 3.30 -9.27
N ALA A 3 1.09 2.43 -9.99
CA ALA A 3 0.71 2.70 -11.38
C ALA A 3 -0.55 3.57 -11.52
N VAL A 4 -1.55 3.37 -10.65
CA VAL A 4 -2.88 3.99 -10.79
C VAL A 4 -2.94 5.38 -10.17
N LEU A 5 -2.32 5.57 -9.01
CA LEU A 5 -2.45 6.78 -8.21
C LEU A 5 -1.86 8.05 -8.87
N PRO A 6 -0.70 8.02 -9.57
CA PRO A 6 -0.20 9.21 -10.26
C PRO A 6 -1.14 9.68 -11.37
N VAL A 7 -1.73 8.74 -12.12
CA VAL A 7 -2.68 9.04 -13.20
C VAL A 7 -3.97 9.61 -12.61
N TYR A 8 -4.49 8.99 -11.56
CA TYR A 8 -5.66 9.45 -10.83
C TYR A 8 -5.47 10.84 -10.21
N PHE A 9 -4.31 11.08 -9.59
CA PHE A 9 -3.99 12.36 -8.97
C PHE A 9 -3.88 13.47 -10.01
N LYS A 10 -3.24 13.22 -11.17
CA LYS A 10 -3.18 14.21 -12.26
C LYS A 10 -4.57 14.60 -12.77
N ALA A 11 -5.47 13.62 -12.91
CA ALA A 11 -6.85 13.88 -13.30
C ALA A 11 -7.58 14.75 -12.25
N ILE A 12 -7.48 14.39 -10.98
CA ILE A 12 -8.03 15.19 -9.86
C ILE A 12 -7.44 16.61 -9.83
N ALA A 13 -6.12 16.74 -9.95
CA ALA A 13 -5.45 18.02 -9.86
C ALA A 13 -5.92 18.97 -10.98
N ASN A 14 -6.11 18.45 -12.19
CA ASN A 14 -6.64 19.22 -13.32
C ASN A 14 -8.07 19.74 -13.07
N GLU A 15 -8.97 18.90 -12.56
CA GLU A 15 -10.34 19.31 -12.16
C GLU A 15 -10.34 20.42 -11.10
N ASN A 16 -9.30 20.48 -10.27
CA ASN A 16 -9.14 21.52 -9.25
C ASN A 16 -8.35 22.74 -9.76
N GLY A 17 -8.15 22.88 -11.08
CA GLY A 17 -7.48 24.01 -11.70
C GLY A 17 -5.94 24.01 -11.56
N ILE A 18 -5.34 22.88 -11.20
CA ILE A 18 -3.89 22.75 -11.07
C ILE A 18 -3.28 22.36 -12.42
N SER A 19 -2.28 23.10 -12.86
CA SER A 19 -1.55 22.81 -14.10
C SER A 19 -0.85 21.44 -14.06
N ALA A 20 -0.65 20.82 -15.22
CA ALA A 20 0.06 19.54 -15.33
C ALA A 20 1.47 19.60 -14.72
N THR A 21 2.17 20.72 -14.86
CA THR A 21 3.48 20.96 -14.25
C THR A 21 3.40 20.94 -12.72
N ASN A 22 2.46 21.69 -12.14
CA ASN A 22 2.30 21.76 -10.68
C ASN A 22 1.83 20.42 -10.10
N SER A 23 0.93 19.71 -10.79
CA SER A 23 0.50 18.36 -10.37
C SER A 23 1.68 17.38 -10.34
N THR A 24 2.59 17.44 -11.32
CA THR A 24 3.76 16.58 -11.34
C THR A 24 4.75 16.94 -10.24
N ALA A 25 4.91 18.25 -9.96
CA ALA A 25 5.74 18.73 -8.85
C ALA A 25 5.18 18.30 -7.49
N PHE A 26 3.89 18.52 -7.21
CA PHE A 26 3.27 18.12 -5.93
C PHE A 26 3.30 16.61 -5.71
N TRP A 27 3.09 15.82 -6.76
CA TRP A 27 3.27 14.37 -6.70
C TRP A 27 4.71 14.01 -6.32
N GLY A 28 5.70 14.63 -6.96
CA GLY A 28 7.11 14.46 -6.64
C GLY A 28 7.43 14.82 -5.19
N TYR A 29 6.95 15.98 -4.71
CA TYR A 29 7.14 16.42 -3.33
C TYR A 29 6.52 15.46 -2.33
N ALA A 30 5.29 14.98 -2.56
CA ALA A 30 4.65 14.01 -1.69
C ALA A 30 5.47 12.70 -1.61
N ASN A 31 5.97 12.22 -2.76
CA ASN A 31 6.79 11.01 -2.78
C ASN A 31 8.13 11.21 -2.06
N SER A 32 8.84 12.30 -2.33
CA SER A 32 10.11 12.64 -1.66
C SER A 32 9.92 12.82 -0.16
N PHE A 33 8.84 13.48 0.26
CA PHE A 33 8.52 13.69 1.67
C PHE A 33 8.17 12.38 2.37
N GLY A 34 7.38 11.51 1.74
CA GLY A 34 7.08 10.18 2.25
C GLY A 34 8.34 9.34 2.43
N THR A 35 9.21 9.29 1.42
CA THR A 35 10.50 8.60 1.51
C THR A 35 11.39 9.18 2.60
N LEU A 36 11.47 10.51 2.72
CA LEU A 36 12.25 11.17 3.77
C LEU A 36 11.76 10.77 5.17
N ILE A 37 10.44 10.79 5.41
CA ILE A 37 9.86 10.36 6.69
C ILE A 37 10.24 8.90 6.96
N VAL A 38 10.04 8.01 5.99
CA VAL A 38 10.39 6.58 6.14
C VAL A 38 11.87 6.41 6.45
N SER A 39 12.77 7.11 5.75
CA SER A 39 14.21 7.04 5.99
C SER A 39 14.60 7.55 7.38
N LEU A 40 13.96 8.61 7.88
CA LEU A 40 14.19 9.11 9.24
C LEU A 40 13.62 8.18 10.31
N MET A 41 12.50 7.51 10.01
CA MET A 41 11.90 6.53 10.90
C MET A 41 12.65 5.18 10.89
N ALA A 42 13.35 4.83 9.82
CA ALA A 42 13.97 3.52 9.66
C ALA A 42 14.89 3.10 10.83
N PRO A 43 15.79 3.95 11.37
CA PRO A 43 16.60 3.59 12.53
C PRO A 43 15.76 3.32 13.78
N LEU A 44 14.71 4.11 14.01
CA LEU A 44 13.79 3.93 15.14
C LEU A 44 12.99 2.64 15.01
N LEU A 45 12.44 2.39 13.82
CA LEU A 45 11.66 1.19 13.54
C LEU A 45 12.54 -0.07 13.58
N GLY A 46 13.80 0.03 13.14
CA GLY A 46 14.79 -1.04 13.27
C GLY A 46 15.11 -1.36 14.73
N ALA A 47 15.37 -0.34 15.55
CA ALA A 47 15.57 -0.54 16.99
C ALA A 47 14.33 -1.14 17.67
N LEU A 48 13.12 -0.77 17.24
CA LEU A 48 11.87 -1.39 17.71
C LEU A 48 11.75 -2.84 17.25
N ALA A 49 12.21 -3.17 16.05
CA ALA A 49 12.24 -4.54 15.55
C ALA A 49 13.16 -5.43 16.39
N ASP A 50 14.28 -4.92 16.90
CA ASP A 50 15.20 -5.70 17.74
C ASP A 50 14.61 -6.10 19.11
N TYR A 51 13.48 -5.51 19.54
CA TYR A 51 12.83 -5.90 20.80
C TYR A 51 12.04 -7.21 20.67
N PRO A 52 12.33 -8.21 21.53
CA PRO A 52 11.61 -9.48 21.56
C PRO A 52 10.10 -9.28 21.73
N ASN A 53 9.29 -10.09 21.02
CA ASN A 53 7.82 -10.08 21.06
C ASN A 53 7.12 -8.79 20.59
N SER A 54 7.85 -7.72 20.26
CA SER A 54 7.25 -6.45 19.82
C SER A 54 7.02 -6.38 18.31
N LYS A 55 7.85 -7.07 17.51
CA LYS A 55 7.78 -7.14 16.04
C LYS A 55 6.36 -7.43 15.55
N ARG A 56 5.69 -8.37 16.22
CA ARG A 56 4.28 -8.74 15.99
C ARG A 56 3.34 -7.54 15.99
N ARG A 57 3.38 -6.78 17.09
CA ARG A 57 2.44 -5.70 17.35
C ARG A 57 2.63 -4.59 16.33
N TRP A 58 3.88 -4.29 16.02
CA TRP A 58 4.23 -3.28 15.04
C TRP A 58 3.89 -3.70 13.62
N LEU A 59 4.21 -4.93 13.21
CA LEU A 59 3.81 -5.46 11.90
C LEU A 59 2.30 -5.36 11.68
N ASN A 60 1.50 -5.76 12.68
CA ASN A 60 0.05 -5.66 12.62
C ASN A 60 -0.42 -4.21 12.51
N LEU A 61 0.12 -3.31 13.34
CA LEU A 61 -0.23 -1.89 13.32
C LEU A 61 0.06 -1.25 11.96
N PHE A 62 1.26 -1.43 11.43
CA PHE A 62 1.65 -0.85 10.14
C PHE A 62 0.86 -1.44 8.97
N THR A 63 0.57 -2.75 9.02
CA THR A 63 -0.28 -3.41 8.02
C THR A 63 -1.69 -2.81 8.02
N TRP A 64 -2.33 -2.67 9.19
CA TRP A 64 -3.67 -2.06 9.27
C TRP A 64 -3.67 -0.58 8.87
N VAL A 65 -2.65 0.19 9.25
CA VAL A 65 -2.50 1.57 8.79
C VAL A 65 -2.40 1.61 7.27
N GLY A 66 -1.58 0.76 6.66
CA GLY A 66 -1.47 0.67 5.21
C GLY A 66 -2.79 0.30 4.53
N ILE A 67 -3.52 -0.70 5.04
CA ILE A 67 -4.84 -1.11 4.53
C ILE A 67 -5.85 0.04 4.66
N ALA A 68 -5.94 0.65 5.84
CA ALA A 68 -6.90 1.71 6.12
C ALA A 68 -6.64 2.95 5.26
N MET A 69 -5.37 3.36 5.10
CA MET A 69 -5.01 4.50 4.25
C MET A 69 -5.23 4.19 2.76
N THR A 70 -4.94 2.96 2.33
CA THR A 70 -5.24 2.50 0.96
C THR A 70 -6.74 2.56 0.68
N PHE A 71 -7.57 2.12 1.63
CA PHE A 71 -9.02 2.24 1.51
C PHE A 71 -9.49 3.70 1.55
N ALA A 72 -8.90 4.52 2.42
CA ALA A 72 -9.22 5.94 2.52
C ALA A 72 -9.00 6.68 1.19
N LEU A 73 -7.98 6.32 0.39
CA LEU A 73 -7.77 6.88 -0.95
C LEU A 73 -8.95 6.68 -1.91
N ALA A 74 -9.78 5.65 -1.72
CA ALA A 74 -11.00 5.46 -2.49
C ALA A 74 -12.14 6.41 -2.05
N VAL A 75 -12.16 6.79 -0.77
CA VAL A 75 -13.26 7.57 -0.17
C VAL A 75 -13.00 9.08 -0.29
N VAL A 76 -11.75 9.51 -0.42
CA VAL A 76 -11.38 10.94 -0.56
C VAL A 76 -12.22 11.61 -1.67
N PRO A 77 -12.83 12.77 -1.36
CA PRO A 77 -13.51 13.60 -2.35
C PRO A 77 -12.55 14.11 -3.43
N ILE A 78 -13.01 14.14 -4.68
CA ILE A 78 -12.23 14.58 -5.86
C ILE A 78 -11.78 16.04 -5.72
N ASN A 79 -12.52 16.88 -4.98
CA ASN A 79 -12.14 18.28 -4.75
C ASN A 79 -11.07 18.48 -3.66
N GLN A 80 -10.59 17.40 -3.01
CA GLN A 80 -9.61 17.48 -1.92
C GLN A 80 -8.28 16.84 -2.30
N TRP A 81 -7.65 17.36 -3.36
CA TRP A 81 -6.39 16.85 -3.90
C TRP A 81 -5.24 16.82 -2.87
N ALA A 82 -5.18 17.81 -1.97
CA ALA A 82 -4.14 17.88 -0.93
C ALA A 82 -4.31 16.77 0.13
N VAL A 83 -5.55 16.50 0.53
CA VAL A 83 -5.88 15.41 1.47
C VAL A 83 -5.53 14.05 0.85
N LEU A 84 -5.76 13.89 -0.46
CA LEU A 84 -5.34 12.68 -1.19
C LEU A 84 -3.83 12.44 -1.07
N LEU A 85 -3.00 13.48 -1.22
CA LEU A 85 -1.55 13.37 -1.08
C LEU A 85 -1.13 13.04 0.36
N ILE A 86 -1.78 13.63 1.36
CA ILE A 86 -1.49 13.33 2.77
C ILE A 86 -1.78 11.86 3.07
N ILE A 87 -2.95 11.36 2.65
CA ILE A 87 -3.32 9.95 2.84
C ILE A 87 -2.39 9.04 2.05
N TYR A 88 -1.96 9.43 0.86
CA TYR A 88 -0.93 8.71 0.11
C TYR A 88 0.36 8.58 0.91
N VAL A 89 0.88 9.67 1.46
CA VAL A 89 2.10 9.65 2.28
C VAL A 89 1.94 8.71 3.49
N LEU A 90 0.80 8.77 4.18
CA LEU A 90 0.51 7.86 5.30
C LEU A 90 0.42 6.39 4.84
N SER A 91 -0.15 6.13 3.66
CA SER A 91 -0.17 4.80 3.07
C SER A 91 1.23 4.28 2.75
N VAL A 92 2.12 5.13 2.25
CA VAL A 92 3.54 4.78 1.98
C VAL A 92 4.26 4.45 3.29
N ILE A 93 4.05 5.25 4.34
CA ILE A 93 4.64 4.98 5.67
C ILE A 93 4.13 3.64 6.22
N GLY A 94 2.83 3.38 6.11
CA GLY A 94 2.22 2.09 6.48
C GLY A 94 2.86 0.90 5.75
N TYR A 95 3.00 1.01 4.43
CA TYR A 95 3.63 0.00 3.60
C TYR A 95 5.10 -0.24 3.95
N SER A 96 5.90 0.82 4.02
CA SER A 96 7.33 0.72 4.30
C SER A 96 7.62 0.23 5.71
N GLY A 97 6.87 0.69 6.70
CA GLY A 97 6.97 0.19 8.07
C GLY A 97 6.58 -1.28 8.15
N GLY A 98 5.49 -1.69 7.48
CA GLY A 98 5.06 -3.08 7.42
C GLY A 98 6.13 -4.01 6.83
N ASN A 99 6.75 -3.60 5.71
CA ASN A 99 7.83 -4.36 5.10
C ASN A 99 9.05 -4.50 6.02
N LEU A 100 9.45 -3.42 6.72
CA LEU A 100 10.60 -3.48 7.62
C LEU A 100 10.40 -4.52 8.74
N PHE A 101 9.21 -4.55 9.35
CA PHE A 101 8.89 -5.56 10.37
C PHE A 101 8.67 -6.96 9.77
N TYR A 102 8.18 -7.05 8.53
CA TYR A 102 8.04 -8.33 7.81
C TYR A 102 9.40 -8.97 7.58
N ASP A 103 10.38 -8.20 7.08
CA ASP A 103 11.74 -8.68 6.82
C ASP A 103 12.42 -9.13 8.12
N SER A 104 12.28 -8.34 9.19
CA SER A 104 12.80 -8.69 10.52
C SER A 104 12.09 -9.88 11.18
N PHE A 105 10.84 -10.15 10.81
CA PHE A 105 10.09 -11.28 11.33
C PHE A 105 10.45 -12.58 10.62
N LEU A 106 10.78 -12.51 9.33
CA LEU A 106 11.17 -13.69 8.55
C LEU A 106 12.37 -14.43 9.18
N THR A 107 13.34 -13.68 9.71
CA THR A 107 14.52 -14.24 10.38
C THR A 107 14.20 -14.98 11.68
N ASP A 108 13.04 -14.73 12.29
CA ASP A 108 12.63 -15.37 13.54
C ASP A 108 11.81 -16.65 13.29
N VAL A 109 11.20 -16.79 12.11
CA VAL A 109 10.26 -17.88 11.79
C VAL A 109 10.88 -18.97 10.94
N ALA A 110 11.81 -18.61 10.05
CA ALA A 110 12.44 -19.55 9.14
C ALA A 110 13.84 -19.92 9.62
N ASP A 111 14.13 -21.23 9.70
CA ASP A 111 15.50 -21.70 9.82
C ASP A 111 16.33 -21.23 8.61
N ASN A 112 17.63 -20.98 8.82
CA ASN A 112 18.54 -20.47 7.78
C ASN A 112 18.51 -21.28 6.47
N GLN A 113 18.21 -22.58 6.53
CA GLN A 113 18.14 -23.44 5.35
C GLN A 113 16.84 -23.29 4.55
N GLN A 114 15.77 -22.80 5.16
CA GLN A 114 14.44 -22.67 4.54
C GLN A 114 14.06 -21.21 4.29
N MET A 115 14.80 -20.25 4.83
CA MET A 115 14.52 -18.81 4.72
C MET A 115 14.39 -18.35 3.26
N ASP A 116 15.30 -18.79 2.37
CA ASP A 116 15.23 -18.45 0.94
C ASP A 116 13.94 -18.96 0.29
N ALA A 117 13.57 -20.22 0.54
CA ALA A 117 12.38 -20.82 -0.05
C ALA A 117 11.08 -20.16 0.44
N VAL A 118 10.99 -19.86 1.74
CA VAL A 118 9.85 -19.17 2.34
C VAL A 118 9.74 -17.73 1.82
N SER A 119 10.88 -17.01 1.73
CA SER A 119 10.93 -15.65 1.20
C SER A 119 10.48 -15.58 -0.26
N ILE A 120 11.07 -16.42 -1.13
CA ILE A 120 10.75 -16.45 -2.57
C ILE A 120 9.28 -16.79 -2.79
N THR A 121 8.75 -17.74 -2.01
CA THR A 121 7.34 -18.14 -2.12
C THR A 121 6.41 -17.00 -1.69
N GLY A 122 6.68 -16.35 -0.56
CA GLY A 122 5.88 -15.22 -0.07
C GLY A 122 5.92 -14.03 -1.02
N TYR A 123 7.11 -13.67 -1.49
CA TYR A 123 7.31 -12.60 -2.46
C TYR A 123 6.62 -12.91 -3.80
N GLY A 124 6.76 -14.15 -4.29
CA GLY A 124 6.13 -14.62 -5.52
C GLY A 124 4.60 -14.57 -5.46
N MET A 125 3.99 -15.03 -4.36
CA MET A 125 2.54 -14.94 -4.15
C MET A 125 2.06 -13.48 -4.09
N GLY A 126 2.83 -12.60 -3.43
CA GLY A 126 2.55 -11.16 -3.40
C GLY A 126 2.56 -10.53 -4.80
N TYR A 127 3.55 -10.84 -5.61
CA TYR A 127 3.65 -10.37 -7.00
C TYR A 127 2.53 -10.90 -7.88
N LEU A 128 2.22 -12.20 -7.79
CA LEU A 128 1.11 -12.80 -8.53
C LEU A 128 -0.20 -12.07 -8.21
N GLY A 129 -0.41 -11.73 -6.94
CA GLY A 129 -1.55 -10.95 -6.51
C GLY A 129 -1.59 -9.53 -7.06
N GLY A 130 -0.45 -8.84 -7.04
CA GLY A 130 -0.32 -7.51 -7.65
C GLY A 130 -0.62 -7.53 -9.15
N VAL A 131 -0.14 -8.56 -9.86
CA VAL A 131 -0.40 -8.75 -11.29
C VAL A 131 -1.88 -9.03 -11.55
N LEU A 132 -2.51 -9.92 -10.78
CA LEU A 132 -3.94 -10.22 -10.90
C LEU A 132 -4.81 -8.98 -10.66
N ALA A 133 -4.53 -8.23 -9.58
CA ALA A 133 -5.22 -6.98 -9.28
C ALA A 133 -5.03 -5.93 -10.39
N PHE A 134 -3.84 -5.87 -10.98
CA PHE A 134 -3.53 -4.97 -12.09
C PHE A 134 -4.24 -5.38 -13.38
N ILE A 135 -4.34 -6.69 -13.69
CA ILE A 135 -5.09 -7.19 -14.84
C ILE A 135 -6.58 -6.84 -14.69
N ILE A 136 -7.16 -7.02 -13.51
CA ILE A 136 -8.56 -6.64 -13.24
C ILE A 136 -8.75 -5.13 -13.46
N PHE A 137 -7.82 -4.31 -12.96
CA PHE A 137 -7.84 -2.87 -13.19
C PHE A 137 -7.74 -2.51 -14.69
N LEU A 138 -6.83 -3.12 -15.43
CA LEU A 138 -6.68 -2.89 -16.87
C LEU A 138 -7.93 -3.32 -17.63
N GLY A 139 -8.53 -4.46 -17.28
CA GLY A 139 -9.80 -4.90 -17.84
C GLY A 139 -10.91 -3.88 -17.61
N ALA A 140 -11.03 -3.35 -16.39
CA ALA A 140 -11.97 -2.27 -16.09
C ALA A 140 -11.66 -1.00 -16.91
N GLN A 141 -10.40 -0.61 -17.04
CA GLN A 141 -9.99 0.58 -17.80
C GLN A 141 -10.27 0.46 -19.31
N LEU A 142 -9.94 -0.69 -19.91
CA LEU A 142 -10.08 -0.92 -21.36
C LEU A 142 -11.54 -1.12 -21.78
N THR A 143 -12.40 -1.59 -20.88
CA THR A 143 -13.85 -1.76 -21.14
C THR A 143 -14.67 -0.51 -20.81
N GLY A 144 -14.03 0.62 -20.49
CA GLY A 144 -14.72 1.85 -20.12
C GLY A 144 -15.46 1.75 -18.78
N GLY A 145 -14.89 1.01 -17.81
CA GLY A 145 -15.45 0.82 -16.49
C GLY A 145 -16.49 -0.30 -16.42
N PHE A 146 -16.18 -1.47 -17.00
CA PHE A 146 -17.12 -2.59 -17.13
C PHE A 146 -18.39 -2.19 -17.90
N ASN A 147 -18.23 -1.76 -19.15
CA ASN A 147 -19.32 -1.32 -20.02
C ASN A 147 -20.10 -0.10 -19.46
N GLY A 148 -19.40 0.83 -18.83
CA GLY A 148 -19.98 2.07 -18.30
C GLY A 148 -20.57 1.99 -16.90
N LEU A 149 -20.40 0.87 -16.18
CA LEU A 149 -20.80 0.74 -14.78
C LEU A 149 -20.01 1.67 -13.85
N LEU A 150 -18.76 1.99 -14.19
CA LEU A 150 -17.88 2.85 -13.42
C LEU A 150 -17.42 4.06 -14.24
N SER A 151 -17.47 5.25 -13.64
CA SER A 151 -16.81 6.44 -14.20
C SER A 151 -15.28 6.29 -14.18
N SER A 152 -14.54 7.10 -14.94
CA SER A 152 -13.07 7.07 -14.95
C SER A 152 -12.47 7.22 -13.55
N TYR A 153 -13.07 8.06 -12.70
CA TYR A 153 -12.69 8.18 -11.29
C TYR A 153 -13.10 6.96 -10.46
N GLY A 154 -14.25 6.36 -10.76
CA GLY A 154 -14.74 5.12 -10.14
C GLY A 154 -13.83 3.93 -10.38
N ILE A 155 -13.23 3.80 -11.56
CA ILE A 155 -12.27 2.74 -11.90
C ILE A 155 -11.01 2.85 -11.01
N ALA A 156 -10.49 4.06 -10.83
CA ALA A 156 -9.35 4.29 -9.96
C ALA A 156 -9.67 4.00 -8.48
N LYS A 157 -10.82 4.48 -7.98
CA LYS A 157 -11.29 4.19 -6.62
C LYS A 157 -11.48 2.69 -6.37
N PHE A 158 -12.06 1.99 -7.34
CA PHE A 158 -12.21 0.53 -7.32
C PHE A 158 -10.86 -0.17 -7.20
N SER A 159 -9.83 0.30 -7.90
CA SER A 159 -8.48 -0.28 -7.81
C SER A 159 -7.88 -0.18 -6.41
N PHE A 160 -8.16 0.90 -5.67
CA PHE A 160 -7.67 1.07 -4.31
C PHE A 160 -8.41 0.15 -3.33
N ILE A 161 -9.72 0.00 -3.51
CA ILE A 161 -10.53 -0.95 -2.73
C ILE A 161 -10.03 -2.38 -2.99
N LEU A 162 -9.84 -2.75 -4.26
CA LEU A 162 -9.32 -4.06 -4.65
C LEU A 162 -7.97 -4.34 -4.00
N ALA A 163 -7.05 -3.37 -4.04
CA ALA A 163 -5.74 -3.50 -3.39
C ALA A 163 -5.84 -3.65 -1.87
N ALA A 164 -6.72 -2.88 -1.20
CA ALA A 164 -6.93 -2.98 0.24
C ALA A 164 -7.53 -4.33 0.64
N VAL A 165 -8.55 -4.80 -0.10
CA VAL A 165 -9.17 -6.12 0.12
C VAL A 165 -8.16 -7.24 -0.11
N TRP A 166 -7.33 -7.13 -1.16
CA TRP A 166 -6.27 -8.08 -1.42
C TRP A 166 -5.29 -8.18 -0.25
N TRP A 167 -4.83 -7.03 0.26
CA TRP A 167 -3.98 -7.00 1.45
C TRP A 167 -4.65 -7.63 2.66
N VAL A 168 -5.94 -7.37 2.91
CA VAL A 168 -6.68 -8.03 3.99
C VAL A 168 -6.67 -9.54 3.81
N ILE A 169 -6.99 -10.06 2.62
CA ILE A 169 -7.06 -11.51 2.36
C ILE A 169 -5.71 -12.19 2.63
N PHE A 170 -4.60 -11.58 2.20
CA PHE A 170 -3.26 -12.17 2.36
C PHE A 170 -2.64 -11.92 3.72
N ALA A 171 -2.95 -10.80 4.37
CA ALA A 171 -2.55 -10.54 5.74
C ALA A 171 -3.37 -11.40 6.72
N TRP A 172 -4.62 -11.75 6.41
CA TRP A 172 -5.54 -12.40 7.33
C TRP A 172 -5.01 -13.69 7.97
N PRO A 173 -4.38 -14.64 7.22
CA PRO A 173 -3.77 -15.82 7.83
C PRO A 173 -2.71 -15.44 8.86
N LEU A 174 -1.80 -14.52 8.50
CA LEU A 174 -0.77 -14.00 9.39
C LEU A 174 -1.36 -13.28 10.62
N LEU A 175 -2.52 -12.65 10.47
CA LEU A 175 -3.20 -11.97 11.58
C LEU A 175 -3.95 -12.96 12.49
N ARG A 176 -4.48 -14.06 11.93
CA ARG A 176 -5.29 -15.06 12.65
C ARG A 176 -4.49 -16.16 13.33
N THR A 177 -3.54 -16.80 12.65
CA THR A 177 -2.80 -17.96 13.21
C THR A 177 -1.97 -17.59 14.43
N TRP A 178 -1.77 -16.30 14.68
CA TRP A 178 -1.04 -15.80 15.83
C TRP A 178 -1.92 -15.63 17.08
N ALA A 179 -3.25 -15.79 17.00
CA ALA A 179 -4.11 -15.81 18.18
C ALA A 179 -4.05 -17.14 18.96
N SER A 180 -3.39 -18.16 18.41
CA SER A 180 -3.43 -19.55 18.89
C SER A 180 -2.08 -20.15 19.29
N VAL A 181 -0.99 -19.37 19.32
CA VAL A 181 0.30 -19.85 19.85
C VAL A 181 0.52 -19.20 21.21
N PRO A 182 0.56 -19.97 22.31
CA PRO A 182 0.70 -19.47 23.68
C PRO A 182 2.04 -18.79 23.93
#